data_AF-A0A1V3WEE3-F1
#
_entry.id   AF-A0A1V3WEE3-F1
#
_cell.length_a   1.000
_cell.length_b   1.000
_cell.length_c   1.000
_cell.angle_alpha   90.00
_cell.angle_beta   90.00
_cell.angle_gamma   90.00
#
_symmetry.space_group_name_H-M   'P 1'
#
loop_
_entity.id
_entity.type
_entity.pdbx_description
1 polymer ?
#
loop_
_entity_poly.entity_id
_entity_poly.type
_entity_poly.pdbx_seq_one_letter_code
_entity_poly.pdbx_strand_id
1 'polypeptide(L)'
;MTFQEANQTVRELNVFTAHGPYVLIQVARCTTSPDCEIPLVAKTLDLQQPLIDTFTATPANQFAALPLDPTGLVARTLPLPPDQASPTTGAAYPPAAALHFDDDPVQTGPALSAAGVDEVAINLTTVYQAKDPAAGQTLTQTLSDIAAKTPPRKTPRPYRDYRKATAPKSPAPAGWCPDTGAWPPPAVTPSKPSPANSTRPTNRSPPNTAS
;
A
#
# COMPACT_ATOMS: atom_id res chain seq x y z
N MET A 1 -15.24 -5.73 -12.29
CA MET A 1 -15.53 -7.16 -12.59
C MET A 1 -16.71 -7.61 -11.73
N THR A 2 -17.35 -8.75 -11.99
CA THR A 2 -18.46 -9.26 -11.15
C THR A 2 -18.08 -10.58 -10.49
N PHE A 3 -18.29 -10.67 -9.17
CA PHE A 3 -17.98 -11.84 -8.36
C PHE A 3 -19.24 -12.39 -7.72
N GLN A 4 -19.26 -13.70 -7.47
CA GLN A 4 -20.36 -14.36 -6.78
C GLN A 4 -19.97 -14.60 -5.32
N GLU A 5 -20.65 -13.94 -4.40
CA GLU A 5 -20.52 -14.19 -2.97
C GLU A 5 -21.89 -14.61 -2.44
N ALA A 6 -21.98 -15.81 -1.87
CA ALA A 6 -23.23 -16.36 -1.31
C ALA A 6 -24.48 -16.25 -2.22
N ASN A 7 -24.34 -16.48 -3.53
CA ASN A 7 -25.41 -16.39 -4.53
C ASN A 7 -25.87 -14.95 -4.88
N GLN A 8 -25.10 -13.94 -4.49
CA GLN A 8 -25.28 -12.55 -4.89
C GLN A 8 -24.20 -12.12 -5.88
N THR A 9 -24.62 -11.39 -6.92
CA THR A 9 -23.71 -10.74 -7.86
C THR A 9 -23.15 -9.48 -7.20
N VAL A 10 -21.88 -9.54 -6.80
CA VAL A 10 -21.17 -8.38 -6.24
C VAL A 10 -20.39 -7.71 -7.36
N ARG A 11 -20.64 -6.42 -7.56
CA ARG A 11 -19.85 -5.59 -8.48
C ARG A 11 -18.54 -5.20 -7.78
N GLU A 12 -17.45 -5.38 -8.50
CA GLU A 12 -16.14 -4.86 -8.12
C GLU A 12 -15.79 -3.67 -9.01
N LEU A 13 -15.50 -2.54 -8.36
CA LEU A 13 -14.94 -1.35 -8.97
C LEU A 13 -13.45 -1.28 -8.65
N ASN A 14 -12.63 -1.16 -9.70
CA ASN A 14 -11.20 -0.95 -9.61
C ASN A 14 -10.89 0.48 -10.07
N VAL A 15 -10.32 1.30 -9.19
CA VAL A 15 -9.93 2.68 -9.48
C VAL A 15 -8.43 2.82 -9.30
N PHE A 16 -7.79 3.49 -10.25
CA PHE A 16 -6.37 3.79 -10.26
C PHE A 16 -6.21 5.31 -10.36
N THR A 17 -5.72 5.92 -9.29
CA THR A 17 -5.59 7.39 -9.19
C THR A 17 -4.12 7.76 -9.07
N ALA A 18 -3.58 8.49 -10.05
CA ALA A 18 -2.25 9.06 -9.92
C ALA A 18 -2.27 10.20 -8.89
N HIS A 19 -1.31 10.19 -7.96
CA HIS A 19 -1.19 11.20 -6.90
C HIS A 19 0.30 11.43 -6.58
N GLY A 20 0.87 12.50 -7.16
CA GLY A 20 2.31 12.76 -7.08
C GLY A 20 3.13 11.58 -7.64
N PRO A 21 4.12 11.04 -6.90
CA PRO A 21 4.90 9.87 -7.32
C PRO A 21 4.19 8.53 -7.08
N TYR A 22 2.96 8.54 -6.55
CA TYR A 22 2.22 7.33 -6.16
C TYR A 22 1.04 7.06 -7.10
N VAL A 23 0.63 5.79 -7.15
CA VAL A 23 -0.65 5.37 -7.72
C VAL A 23 -1.47 4.76 -6.59
N LEU A 24 -2.62 5.37 -6.28
CA LEU A 24 -3.57 4.85 -5.32
C LEU A 24 -4.50 3.87 -6.05
N ILE A 25 -4.60 2.65 -5.53
CA ILE A 25 -5.40 1.57 -6.12
C ILE A 25 -6.51 1.19 -5.14
N GLN A 26 -7.77 1.40 -5.53
CA GLN A 26 -8.93 0.99 -4.76
C GLN A 26 -9.65 -0.15 -5.48
N VAL A 27 -9.77 -1.27 -4.78
CA VAL A 27 -10.58 -2.42 -5.18
C VAL A 27 -11.77 -2.48 -4.23
N ALA A 28 -12.92 -2.01 -4.68
CA ALA A 28 -14.10 -1.88 -3.85
C ALA A 28 -15.18 -2.88 -4.28
N ARG A 29 -15.73 -3.58 -3.29
CA ARG A 29 -16.91 -4.44 -3.39
C ARG A 29 -17.89 -3.99 -2.33
N CYS A 30 -19.15 -3.86 -2.70
CA CYS A 30 -20.19 -3.38 -1.80
C CYS A 30 -21.52 -4.05 -2.13
N THR A 31 -22.30 -4.40 -1.10
CA THR A 31 -23.56 -5.14 -1.22
C THR A 31 -24.76 -4.40 -0.63
N THR A 32 -24.56 -3.21 -0.08
CA THR A 32 -25.56 -2.45 0.67
C THR A 32 -26.65 -1.85 -0.23
N SER A 33 -26.29 -1.44 -1.45
CA SER A 33 -27.21 -0.94 -2.48
C SER A 33 -26.54 -0.99 -3.86
N PRO A 34 -27.29 -0.86 -4.97
CA PRO A 34 -26.69 -0.72 -6.29
C PRO A 34 -25.67 0.44 -6.33
N ASP A 35 -24.52 0.21 -6.97
CA ASP A 35 -23.43 1.18 -7.17
C ASP A 35 -22.80 1.78 -5.88
N CYS A 36 -23.00 1.15 -4.71
CA CYS A 36 -22.48 1.67 -3.44
C CYS A 36 -20.95 1.70 -3.33
N GLU A 37 -20.23 1.03 -4.23
CA GLU A 37 -18.78 1.10 -4.35
C GLU A 37 -18.27 2.47 -4.84
N ILE A 38 -19.07 3.25 -5.57
CA ILE A 38 -18.68 4.59 -6.04
C ILE A 38 -18.47 5.56 -4.86
N PRO A 39 -19.48 5.82 -3.99
CA PRO A 39 -19.28 6.70 -2.84
C PRO A 39 -18.28 6.14 -1.84
N LEU A 40 -18.14 4.81 -1.74
CA LEU A 40 -17.10 4.18 -0.92
C LEU A 40 -15.69 4.56 -1.41
N VAL A 41 -15.39 4.35 -2.69
CA VAL A 41 -14.08 4.71 -3.25
C VAL A 41 -13.82 6.21 -3.17
N ALA A 42 -14.83 7.04 -3.50
CA ALA A 42 -14.70 8.50 -3.39
C ALA A 42 -14.32 8.91 -1.97
N LYS A 43 -15.04 8.40 -0.97
CA LYS A 43 -14.75 8.70 0.44
C LYS A 43 -13.39 8.18 0.88
N THR A 44 -12.98 7.00 0.42
CA THR A 44 -11.63 6.47 0.70
C THR A 44 -10.55 7.38 0.13
N LEU A 45 -10.71 7.86 -1.11
CA LEU A 45 -9.75 8.76 -1.73
C LEU A 45 -9.67 10.12 -1.01
N ASP A 46 -10.81 10.70 -0.63
CA ASP A 46 -10.87 11.96 0.14
C ASP A 46 -10.09 11.86 1.46
N LEU A 47 -10.06 10.67 2.07
CA LEU A 47 -9.34 10.43 3.33
C LEU A 47 -7.87 10.03 3.11
N GLN A 48 -7.57 9.24 2.08
CA GLN A 48 -6.21 8.72 1.84
C GLN A 48 -5.29 9.75 1.21
N GLN A 49 -5.78 10.62 0.33
CA GLN A 49 -4.95 11.59 -0.39
C GLN A 49 -4.21 12.55 0.57
N PRO A 50 -4.87 13.19 1.56
CA PRO A 50 -4.16 14.04 2.51
C PRO A 50 -3.15 13.27 3.38
N LEU A 51 -3.41 11.99 3.67
CA LEU A 51 -2.50 11.18 4.48
C LEU A 51 -1.23 10.82 3.69
N ILE A 52 -1.37 10.43 2.42
CA ILE A 52 -0.21 10.10 1.58
C ILE A 52 0.67 11.33 1.33
N ASP A 53 0.10 12.54 1.33
CA ASP A 53 0.86 13.79 1.23
C ASP A 53 1.80 14.01 2.43
N THR A 54 1.50 13.41 3.59
CA THR A 54 2.35 13.48 4.78
C THR A 54 3.37 12.34 4.88
N PHE A 55 3.27 11.34 4.00
CA PHE A 55 4.16 10.18 4.03
C PHE A 55 5.56 10.56 3.52
N THR A 56 6.56 10.35 4.37
CA THR A 56 7.97 10.51 3.98
C THR A 56 8.53 9.14 3.63
N ALA A 57 8.66 8.86 2.33
CA ALA A 57 9.24 7.61 1.88
C ALA A 57 10.72 7.51 2.29
N THR A 58 11.09 6.37 2.86
CA THR A 58 12.50 6.04 3.12
C THR A 58 13.27 5.97 1.79
N PRO A 59 14.39 6.68 1.64
CA PRO A 59 15.21 6.59 0.43
C PRO A 59 15.71 5.16 0.19
N ALA A 60 15.68 4.70 -1.06
CA ALA A 60 16.02 3.31 -1.40
C ALA A 60 17.45 2.90 -0.98
N ASN A 61 18.39 3.83 -1.02
CA ASN A 61 19.77 3.60 -0.57
C ASN A 61 19.92 3.49 0.96
N GLN A 62 18.85 3.74 1.73
CA GLN A 62 18.82 3.61 3.19
C GLN A 62 18.14 2.33 3.66
N PHE A 63 17.51 1.54 2.77
CA PHE A 63 16.79 0.32 3.15
C PHE A 63 17.69 -0.68 3.90
N ALA A 64 18.94 -0.84 3.46
CA ALA A 64 19.89 -1.77 4.10
C ALA A 64 20.28 -1.36 5.54
N ALA A 65 20.03 -0.12 5.94
CA ALA A 65 20.32 0.39 7.28
C ALA A 65 19.10 0.30 8.23
N LEU A 66 17.92 -0.08 7.73
CA LEU A 66 16.73 -0.20 8.57
C LEU A 66 16.86 -1.40 9.52
N PRO A 67 16.53 -1.24 10.81
CA PRO A 67 16.47 -2.37 11.72
C PRO A 67 15.39 -3.34 11.28
N LEU A 68 15.68 -4.64 11.35
CA LEU A 68 14.72 -5.69 11.01
C LEU A 68 13.56 -5.77 12.01
N ASP A 69 13.84 -5.57 13.30
CA ASP A 69 12.85 -5.56 14.39
C ASP A 69 13.16 -4.41 15.35
N PRO A 70 12.77 -3.16 15.03
CA PRO A 70 13.03 -2.00 15.90
C PRO A 70 12.34 -2.09 17.26
N THR A 71 11.26 -2.87 17.38
CA THR A 71 10.47 -2.98 18.62
C THR A 71 10.93 -4.14 19.51
N GLY A 72 11.63 -5.12 18.93
CA GLY A 72 11.96 -6.39 19.59
C GLY A 72 10.75 -7.32 19.76
N LEU A 73 9.58 -6.94 19.24
CA LEU A 73 8.33 -7.67 19.43
C LEU A 73 8.23 -8.85 18.45
N VAL A 74 8.83 -8.74 17.26
CA VAL A 74 8.82 -9.83 16.26
C VAL A 74 9.51 -11.07 16.81
N ALA A 75 10.56 -10.90 17.61
CA ALA A 75 11.24 -12.01 18.31
C ALA A 75 10.32 -12.82 19.25
N ARG A 76 9.13 -12.31 19.59
CA ARG A 76 8.10 -13.01 20.40
C ARG A 76 7.06 -13.75 19.58
N THR A 77 7.19 -13.75 18.26
CA THR A 77 6.30 -14.46 17.33
C THR A 77 6.90 -15.80 16.91
N LEU A 78 6.07 -16.73 16.45
CA LEU A 78 6.54 -17.94 15.79
C LEU A 78 7.00 -17.60 14.36
N PRO A 79 8.22 -17.99 13.95
CA PRO A 79 8.74 -17.71 12.62
C PRO A 79 7.97 -18.48 11.54
N LEU A 80 7.65 -17.81 10.44
CA LEU A 80 7.19 -18.45 9.22
C LEU A 80 8.30 -19.27 8.56
N PRO A 81 7.96 -20.41 7.94
CA PRO A 81 8.85 -21.08 7.00
C PRO A 81 9.29 -20.13 5.86
N PRO A 82 10.53 -20.26 5.34
CA PRO A 82 11.04 -19.33 4.32
C PRO A 82 10.20 -19.23 3.05
N ASP A 83 9.48 -20.30 2.68
CA ASP A 83 8.59 -20.36 1.52
C ASP A 83 7.21 -19.71 1.75
N GLN A 84 6.91 -19.33 3.00
CA GLN A 84 5.66 -18.67 3.40
C GLN A 84 5.87 -17.20 3.80
N ALA A 85 7.11 -16.76 3.98
CA ALA A 85 7.44 -15.38 4.31
C ALA A 85 7.12 -14.44 3.14
N SER A 86 6.58 -13.26 3.46
CA SER A 86 6.38 -12.15 2.53
C SER A 86 7.10 -10.89 3.04
N PRO A 87 7.27 -9.85 2.21
CA PRO A 87 7.79 -8.56 2.65
C PRO A 87 6.97 -7.88 3.77
N THR A 88 5.76 -8.37 4.07
CA THR A 88 4.88 -7.84 5.11
C THR A 88 4.78 -8.76 6.34
N THR A 89 5.54 -9.85 6.40
CA THR A 89 5.57 -10.77 7.55
C THR A 89 6.88 -10.66 8.31
N GLY A 90 6.88 -11.03 9.60
CA GLY A 90 8.06 -10.86 10.44
C GLY A 90 8.33 -9.39 10.74
N ALA A 91 7.27 -8.62 10.95
CA ALA A 91 7.30 -7.18 11.18
C ALA A 91 6.37 -6.79 12.34
N ALA A 92 6.68 -5.67 12.98
CA ALA A 92 5.82 -4.99 13.94
C ALA A 92 5.16 -3.77 13.28
N TYR A 93 3.88 -3.59 13.55
CA TYR A 93 3.04 -2.57 12.96
C TYR A 93 2.32 -1.76 14.04
N PRO A 94 2.21 -0.43 13.87
CA PRO A 94 1.24 0.36 14.62
C PRO A 94 -0.19 -0.18 14.40
N PRO A 95 -1.14 0.08 15.31
CA PRO A 95 -2.47 -0.53 15.28
C PRO A 95 -3.21 -0.31 13.96
N ALA A 96 -3.17 0.90 13.42
CA ALA A 96 -3.82 1.22 12.15
C ALA A 96 -3.25 0.42 10.98
N ALA A 97 -1.93 0.18 10.97
CA ALA A 97 -1.29 -0.64 9.94
C ALA A 97 -1.60 -2.14 10.14
N ALA A 98 -1.63 -2.61 11.39
CA ALA A 98 -1.97 -3.98 11.71
C ALA A 98 -3.39 -4.38 11.26
N LEU A 99 -4.34 -3.44 11.32
CA LEU A 99 -5.73 -3.67 10.87
C LEU A 99 -5.85 -3.99 9.37
N HIS A 100 -4.83 -3.73 8.54
CA HIS A 100 -4.82 -4.19 7.15
C HIS A 100 -4.76 -5.71 7.01
N PHE A 101 -4.35 -6.42 8.06
CA PHE A 101 -4.25 -7.88 8.09
C PHE A 101 -5.39 -8.54 8.88
N ASP A 102 -6.29 -7.74 9.46
CA ASP A 102 -7.41 -8.23 10.26
C ASP A 102 -8.62 -8.60 9.38
N ASP A 103 -9.38 -9.61 9.80
CA ASP A 103 -10.57 -10.05 9.07
C ASP A 103 -11.78 -9.14 9.35
N ASP A 104 -11.86 -8.49 10.51
CA ASP A 104 -12.92 -7.54 10.88
C ASP A 104 -12.34 -6.29 11.56
N PRO A 105 -11.66 -5.43 10.79
CA PRO A 105 -10.99 -4.26 11.35
C PRO A 105 -11.96 -3.25 11.96
N VAL A 106 -13.26 -3.31 11.63
CA VAL A 106 -14.31 -2.46 12.20
C VAL A 106 -14.59 -2.84 13.65
N GLN A 107 -14.59 -4.14 13.97
CA GLN A 107 -14.73 -4.61 15.35
C GLN A 107 -13.41 -4.61 16.12
N THR A 108 -12.31 -5.00 15.46
CA THR A 108 -10.99 -5.11 16.10
C THR A 108 -10.39 -3.74 16.43
N GLY A 109 -10.55 -2.73 15.59
CA GLY A 109 -9.95 -1.40 15.78
C GLY A 109 -10.30 -0.72 17.12
N PRO A 110 -11.58 -0.64 17.51
CA PRO A 110 -11.98 -0.15 18.82
C PRO A 110 -11.39 -0.95 19.98
N ALA A 111 -11.26 -2.27 19.85
CA ALA A 111 -10.69 -3.13 20.88
C ALA A 111 -9.19 -2.83 21.10
N LEU A 112 -8.42 -2.68 20.01
CA LEU A 112 -7.01 -2.27 20.08
C LEU A 112 -6.86 -0.89 20.75
N SER A 113 -7.72 0.05 20.37
CA SER A 113 -7.70 1.40 20.93
C SER A 113 -8.02 1.41 22.44
N ALA A 114 -9.05 0.68 22.87
CA ALA A 114 -9.44 0.60 24.28
C ALA A 114 -8.36 -0.06 25.16
N ALA A 115 -7.68 -1.07 24.61
CA ALA A 115 -6.56 -1.75 25.26
C ALA A 115 -5.26 -0.92 25.26
N GLY A 116 -5.22 0.20 24.54
CA GLY A 116 -4.02 1.01 24.37
C GLY A 116 -2.89 0.20 23.75
N VAL A 117 -3.18 -0.49 22.65
CA VAL A 117 -2.17 -1.23 21.90
C VAL A 117 -1.27 -0.25 21.15
N ASP A 118 0.04 -0.37 21.33
CA ASP A 118 1.02 0.49 20.65
C ASP A 118 1.63 -0.18 19.42
N GLU A 119 1.88 -1.49 19.50
CA GLU A 119 2.52 -2.28 18.43
C GLU A 119 1.89 -3.66 18.31
N VAL A 120 1.84 -4.18 17.09
CA VAL A 120 1.37 -5.53 16.76
C VAL A 120 2.39 -6.22 15.90
N ALA A 121 3.01 -7.30 16.41
CA ALA A 121 3.92 -8.12 15.63
C ALA A 121 3.16 -9.24 14.92
N ILE A 122 3.38 -9.39 13.61
CA ILE A 122 2.69 -10.36 12.76
C ILE A 122 3.70 -11.30 12.11
N ASN A 123 3.50 -12.59 12.35
CA ASN A 123 4.23 -13.69 11.75
C ASN A 123 3.30 -14.90 11.66
N LEU A 124 3.76 -16.12 11.97
CA LEU A 124 2.85 -17.27 12.12
C LEU A 124 1.91 -17.08 13.33
N THR A 125 2.35 -16.33 14.34
CA THR A 125 1.50 -15.83 15.43
C THR A 125 1.46 -14.31 15.44
N THR A 126 0.36 -13.76 15.96
CA THR A 126 0.19 -12.33 16.18
C THR A 126 0.36 -12.01 17.66
N VAL A 127 1.18 -11.01 17.97
CA VAL A 127 1.41 -10.52 19.34
C VAL A 127 0.97 -9.06 19.42
N TYR A 128 0.07 -8.75 20.36
CA TYR A 128 -0.42 -7.39 20.63
C TYR A 128 0.26 -6.84 21.89
N GLN A 129 0.92 -5.68 21.80
CA GLN A 129 1.48 -4.99 22.97
C GLN A 129 0.45 -4.03 23.55
N ALA A 130 -0.36 -4.50 24.50
CA ALA A 130 -1.30 -3.67 25.25
C ALA A 130 -0.60 -2.83 26.33
N LYS A 131 -1.24 -1.73 26.76
CA LYS A 131 -0.69 -0.78 27.74
C LYS A 131 -0.37 -1.39 29.11
N ASP A 132 -1.11 -2.40 29.52
CA ASP A 132 -0.95 -3.08 30.81
C ASP A 132 -1.53 -4.52 30.80
N PRO A 133 -1.21 -5.37 31.80
CA PRO A 133 -1.66 -6.76 31.83
C PRO A 133 -3.20 -6.92 31.88
N ALA A 134 -3.92 -6.04 32.56
CA ALA A 134 -5.38 -6.13 32.66
C ALA A 134 -6.02 -5.80 31.30
N ALA A 135 -5.53 -4.77 30.62
CA ALA A 135 -5.91 -4.44 29.25
C ALA A 135 -5.62 -5.60 28.28
N GLY A 136 -4.49 -6.29 28.43
CA GLY A 136 -4.17 -7.48 27.65
C GLY A 136 -5.17 -8.63 27.87
N GLN A 137 -5.60 -8.86 29.11
CA GLN A 137 -6.63 -9.87 29.41
C GLN A 137 -7.99 -9.50 28.79
N THR A 138 -8.42 -8.25 28.95
CA THR A 138 -9.67 -7.76 28.34
C THR A 138 -9.61 -7.84 26.82
N LEU A 139 -8.48 -7.47 26.21
CA LEU A 139 -8.28 -7.57 24.77
C LEU A 139 -8.38 -9.02 24.29
N THR A 140 -7.73 -9.95 25.00
CA THR A 140 -7.78 -11.38 24.68
C THR A 140 -9.23 -11.90 24.65
N GLN A 141 -10.03 -11.55 25.67
CA GLN A 141 -11.44 -11.94 25.70
C GLN A 141 -12.21 -11.32 24.53
N THR A 142 -12.01 -10.03 24.26
CA THR A 142 -12.70 -9.32 23.18
C THR A 142 -12.38 -9.91 21.81
N LEU A 143 -11.10 -10.18 21.52
CA LEU A 143 -10.68 -10.79 20.26
C LEU A 143 -11.21 -12.22 20.13
N SER A 144 -11.29 -12.97 21.24
CA SER A 144 -11.90 -14.31 21.23
C SER A 144 -13.38 -14.26 20.88
N ASP A 145 -14.12 -13.28 21.41
CA ASP A 145 -15.54 -13.07 21.11
C ASP A 145 -15.77 -12.63 19.66
N ILE A 146 -14.86 -11.82 19.09
CA ILE A 146 -14.88 -11.43 17.66
C ILE A 146 -14.60 -12.65 16.78
N ALA A 147 -13.55 -13.42 17.10
CA ALA A 147 -13.19 -14.62 16.34
C ALA A 147 -14.30 -15.67 16.35
N ALA A 148 -14.99 -15.87 17.48
CA ALA A 148 -16.10 -16.81 17.59
C ALA A 148 -17.31 -16.46 16.70
N LYS A 149 -17.48 -15.17 16.35
CA LYS A 149 -18.54 -14.69 15.45
C LYS A 149 -18.13 -14.72 13.98
N THR A 150 -16.82 -14.83 13.72
CA THR A 150 -16.29 -14.81 12.36
C THR A 150 -16.44 -16.19 11.74
N PRO A 151 -17.23 -16.34 10.65
CA PRO A 151 -17.37 -17.63 10.00
C PRO A 151 -16.00 -18.10 9.47
N PRO A 152 -15.70 -19.41 9.50
CA PRO A 152 -14.42 -19.91 9.03
C PRO A 152 -14.18 -19.51 7.58
N ARG A 153 -12.96 -19.03 7.28
CA ARG A 153 -12.55 -18.72 5.90
C ARG A 153 -12.81 -19.95 5.04
N LYS A 154 -13.65 -19.78 4.01
CA LYS A 154 -13.75 -20.78 2.95
C LYS A 154 -12.40 -20.82 2.26
N THR A 155 -11.84 -22.02 2.12
CA THR A 155 -10.60 -22.20 1.36
C THR A 155 -10.79 -21.56 -0.01
N PRO A 156 -9.88 -20.66 -0.45
CA PRO A 156 -9.92 -20.16 -1.81
C PRO A 156 -9.97 -21.36 -2.74
N ARG A 157 -10.90 -21.36 -3.70
CA ARG A 157 -10.83 -22.35 -4.78
C ARG A 157 -9.40 -22.29 -5.32
N PRO A 158 -8.71 -23.42 -5.52
CA PRO A 158 -7.34 -23.41 -5.99
C PRO A 158 -7.25 -22.47 -7.19
N TYR A 159 -6.34 -21.50 -7.10
CA TYR A 159 -6.10 -20.54 -8.16
C TYR A 159 -5.92 -21.37 -9.44
N ARG A 160 -6.80 -21.20 -10.42
CA ARG A 160 -6.72 -21.97 -11.67
C ARG A 160 -5.37 -21.64 -12.27
N ASP A 161 -4.51 -22.64 -12.39
CA ASP A 161 -3.10 -22.49 -12.78
C ASP A 161 -2.98 -21.65 -14.07
N TYR A 162 -2.65 -20.35 -13.93
CA TYR A 162 -2.56 -19.44 -15.07
C TYR A 162 -1.35 -19.77 -15.96
N ARG A 163 -0.46 -20.70 -15.56
CA ARG A 163 0.59 -21.25 -16.44
C ARG A 163 0.03 -22.03 -17.63
N LYS A 164 -1.26 -22.39 -17.63
CA LYS A 164 -1.90 -23.12 -18.74
C LYS A 164 -3.01 -22.33 -19.43
N ALA A 165 -3.07 -21.01 -19.26
CA ALA A 165 -3.87 -20.19 -20.16
C ALA A 165 -3.13 -20.06 -21.50
N THR A 166 -3.32 -21.03 -22.39
CA THR A 166 -3.09 -20.75 -23.82
C THR A 166 -4.03 -19.61 -24.21
N ALA A 167 -3.45 -18.47 -24.59
CA ALA A 167 -4.22 -17.35 -25.12
C ALA A 167 -5.20 -17.87 -26.19
N PRO A 168 -6.49 -17.51 -26.14
CA PRO A 168 -7.35 -17.73 -27.30
C PRO A 168 -6.72 -16.97 -28.47
N LYS A 169 -6.41 -17.68 -29.56
CA LYS A 169 -6.05 -17.07 -30.84
C LYS A 169 -7.28 -16.35 -31.40
N SER A 170 -7.58 -15.18 -30.87
CA SER A 170 -8.38 -14.18 -31.57
C SER A 170 -7.42 -13.22 -32.26
N PRO A 171 -7.64 -12.88 -33.54
CA PRO A 171 -6.80 -11.89 -34.21
C PRO A 171 -6.95 -10.56 -33.46
N ALA A 172 -5.84 -10.03 -32.96
CA ALA A 172 -5.81 -8.69 -32.37
C ALA A 172 -6.21 -7.67 -33.45
N PRO A 173 -7.06 -6.67 -33.14
CA PRO A 173 -7.12 -5.48 -33.99
C PRO A 173 -5.73 -4.84 -33.99
N ALA A 174 -5.20 -4.59 -35.20
CA ALA A 174 -3.88 -4.00 -35.38
C ALA A 174 -3.79 -2.66 -34.63
N GLY A 175 -2.80 -2.53 -33.74
CA GLY A 175 -2.42 -1.23 -33.19
C GLY A 175 -1.97 -1.17 -31.73
N TRP A 176 -2.08 -2.24 -30.94
CA TRP A 176 -1.82 -2.18 -29.50
C TRP A 176 -0.85 -3.26 -29.02
N CYS A 177 0.36 -3.26 -29.55
CA CYS A 177 1.57 -3.80 -28.90
C CYS A 177 2.79 -3.14 -29.58
N PRO A 178 3.59 -2.29 -28.92
CA PRO A 178 4.95 -2.06 -29.37
C PRO A 178 5.82 -3.26 -28.97
N ASP A 179 6.52 -3.81 -29.96
CA ASP A 179 7.48 -4.89 -29.82
C ASP A 179 8.62 -4.53 -28.85
N THR A 180 9.16 -5.58 -28.26
CA THR A 180 10.33 -5.65 -27.37
C THR A 180 11.45 -4.64 -27.67
N GLY A 181 11.77 -3.78 -26.71
CA GLY A 181 13.03 -3.04 -26.68
C GLY A 181 12.97 -1.76 -25.85
N ALA A 182 13.68 -1.75 -24.71
CA ALA A 182 14.13 -0.60 -23.92
C ALA A 182 13.13 0.54 -23.62
N TRP A 183 12.89 0.79 -22.33
CA TRP A 183 12.25 2.03 -21.87
C TRP A 183 12.95 3.26 -22.47
N PRO A 184 12.24 4.19 -23.14
CA PRO A 184 12.84 5.44 -23.56
C PRO A 184 13.11 6.32 -22.32
N PRO A 185 14.25 7.02 -22.24
CA PRO A 185 14.47 7.98 -21.16
C PRO A 185 13.48 9.15 -21.28
N PRO A 186 13.14 9.83 -20.17
CA PRO A 186 12.18 10.92 -20.18
C PRO A 186 12.65 12.05 -21.10
N ALA A 187 11.72 12.58 -21.89
CA ALA A 187 11.97 13.66 -22.84
C ALA A 187 12.37 14.95 -22.10
N VAL A 188 13.60 15.42 -22.34
CA VAL A 188 14.01 16.79 -22.02
C VAL A 188 13.38 17.68 -23.09
N THR A 189 12.40 18.50 -22.72
CA THR A 189 11.89 19.57 -23.59
C THR A 189 12.91 20.72 -23.58
N PRO A 190 13.41 21.18 -24.75
CA PRO A 190 14.23 22.38 -24.79
C PRO A 190 13.36 23.60 -24.54
N SER A 191 13.65 24.34 -23.47
CA SER A 191 13.05 25.63 -23.16
C SER A 191 13.40 26.64 -24.26
N LYS A 192 12.36 27.25 -24.83
CA LYS A 192 12.44 28.35 -25.80
C LYS A 192 13.11 29.56 -25.13
N PRO A 193 14.16 30.19 -25.70
CA PRO A 193 14.76 31.36 -25.08
C PRO A 193 13.83 32.58 -25.18
N SER A 194 13.55 33.20 -24.04
CA SER A 194 12.88 34.50 -23.93
C SER A 194 13.87 35.63 -24.27
N PRO A 195 13.47 36.71 -24.95
CA PRO A 195 14.39 37.73 -25.45
C PRO A 195 15.03 38.54 -24.31
N ALA A 196 16.35 38.66 -24.37
CA ALA A 196 17.16 39.45 -23.44
C ALA A 196 16.86 40.94 -23.58
N ASN A 197 16.50 41.58 -22.47
CA ASN A 197 16.57 43.03 -22.33
C ASN A 197 17.63 43.36 -21.27
N SER A 198 18.81 43.81 -21.70
CA SER A 198 19.70 44.59 -20.84
C SER A 198 20.74 45.34 -21.68
N THR A 199 20.47 46.63 -21.85
CA THR A 199 21.46 47.65 -22.21
C THR A 199 22.41 47.90 -21.04
N ARG A 200 23.73 47.69 -21.21
CA ARG A 200 24.78 48.65 -20.78
C ARG A 200 26.17 48.29 -21.32
N PRO A 201 27.01 49.28 -21.72
CA PRO A 201 28.13 49.05 -22.63
C PRO A 201 29.47 48.78 -21.94
N THR A 202 30.38 48.27 -22.77
CA THR A 202 31.78 47.93 -22.58
C THR A 202 32.66 49.14 -22.25
N ASN A 203 33.69 48.95 -21.42
CA ASN A 203 34.96 49.62 -21.66
C ASN A 203 36.19 48.82 -21.17
N ARG A 204 37.27 49.04 -21.92
CA ARG A 204 38.54 48.32 -22.06
C ARG A 204 39.46 48.29 -20.83
N SER A 205 40.27 47.23 -20.77
CA SER A 205 41.55 47.08 -20.03
C SER A 205 42.62 48.14 -20.48
N PRO A 206 43.85 48.26 -19.90
CA PRO A 206 44.77 47.14 -19.58
C PRO A 206 45.74 47.44 -18.36
N PRO A 207 46.97 46.89 -18.24
CA PRO A 207 47.44 46.24 -17.01
C PRO A 207 48.63 46.97 -16.33
N ASN A 208 49.04 46.58 -15.10
CA ASN A 208 50.47 46.47 -14.74
C ASN A 208 50.80 46.02 -13.30
N THR A 209 51.73 45.05 -13.25
CA THR A 209 52.93 44.85 -12.39
C THR A 209 52.93 45.03 -10.87
N ALA A 210 53.53 44.02 -10.19
CA ALA A 210 54.49 44.04 -9.06
C ALA A 210 54.09 44.83 -7.78
N SER A 211 54.23 44.32 -6.56
CA SER A 211 55.30 43.51 -5.94
C SER A 211 54.76 42.87 -4.67
#